data_AF-A0A8X6F1Y8-F1
#
_entry.id   AF-A0A8X6F1Y8-F1
#
_cell.length_a   1.000
_cell.length_b   1.000
_cell.length_c   1.000
_cell.angle_alpha   90.00
_cell.angle_beta   90.00
_cell.angle_gamma   90.00
#
_symmetry.space_group_name_H-M   'P 1'
#
loop_
_entity.id
_entity.type
_entity.pdbx_description
1 polymer ?
#
loop_
_entity_poly.entity_id
_entity_poly.type
_entity_poly.pdbx_seq_one_letter_code
_entity_poly.pdbx_strand_id
1 'polypeptide(L)'
;MTILSWSNGESTESLWDKEIGRNLFRATMSLETFCYISRVIRFDNKSTRQERRKLDKLAAVRDVWEKWIEILPKLYNPDENITVEEQLVGFRGRCPFQGRF
;
A
#
# COMPACT_ATOMS: atom_id res chain seq x y z
N MET A 1 -12.49 3.35 14.76
CA MET A 1 -11.59 3.23 13.59
C MET A 1 -12.10 4.07 12.40
N THR A 2 -12.77 5.20 12.66
CA THR A 2 -13.55 5.96 11.67
C THR A 2 -12.89 7.29 11.25
N ILE A 3 -11.78 7.66 11.90
CA ILE A 3 -11.13 8.97 11.69
C ILE A 3 -10.10 8.93 10.56
N LEU A 4 -9.52 7.76 10.25
CA LEU A 4 -8.48 7.62 9.21
C LEU A 4 -9.05 7.52 7.79
N SER A 5 -10.30 7.07 7.60
CA SER A 5 -10.87 6.84 6.27
C SER A 5 -11.22 8.13 5.52
N TRP A 6 -11.44 9.24 6.23
CA TRP A 6 -11.78 10.55 5.64
C TRP A 6 -10.56 11.43 5.36
N SER A 7 -9.36 11.00 5.78
CA SER A 7 -8.11 11.74 5.54
C SER A 7 -7.48 11.47 4.17
N ASN A 8 -8.08 10.57 3.39
CA ASN A 8 -7.58 10.24 2.06
C ASN A 8 -7.75 11.42 1.10
N GLY A 9 -6.64 11.93 0.57
CA GLY A 9 -6.61 13.10 -0.32
C GLY A 9 -6.28 14.44 0.35
N GLU A 10 -6.22 14.48 1.69
CA GLU A 10 -5.66 15.64 2.42
C GLU A 10 -4.13 15.68 2.29
N SER A 11 -3.54 16.88 2.38
CA SER A 11 -2.07 17.00 2.35
C SER A 11 -1.47 16.50 3.66
N THR A 12 -0.27 15.94 3.60
CA THR A 12 0.44 15.48 4.81
C THR A 12 0.71 16.62 5.78
N GLU A 13 0.90 17.84 5.27
CA GLU A 13 1.09 19.04 6.07
C GLU A 13 -0.17 19.38 6.88
N SER A 14 -1.37 19.30 6.28
CA SER A 14 -2.62 19.58 7.00
C SER A 14 -2.91 18.52 8.06
N LEU A 15 -2.60 17.26 7.76
CA LEU A 15 -2.78 16.15 8.71
C LEU A 15 -1.89 16.30 9.96
N TRP A 16 -0.68 16.84 9.80
CA TRP A 16 0.30 17.07 10.87
C TRP A 16 0.30 18.50 11.43
N ASP A 17 -0.65 19.35 11.03
CA ASP A 17 -0.76 20.70 11.54
C ASP A 17 -1.02 20.72 13.07
N LYS A 18 -0.56 21.77 13.75
CA LYS A 18 -0.68 21.87 15.20
C LYS A 18 -2.08 22.26 15.69
N GLU A 19 -2.81 23.01 14.88
CA GLU A 19 -4.09 23.64 15.23
C GLU A 19 -5.26 22.91 14.58
N ILE A 20 -5.15 22.58 13.29
CA ILE A 20 -6.21 21.94 12.49
C ILE A 20 -5.95 20.47 12.21
N GLY A 21 -4.73 19.98 12.48
CA GLY A 21 -4.33 18.60 12.26
C GLY A 21 -4.91 17.64 13.29
N ARG A 22 -4.82 16.34 13.00
CA ARG A 22 -5.33 15.30 13.92
C ARG A 22 -4.22 14.87 14.85
N ASN A 23 -4.43 15.03 16.16
CA ASN A 23 -3.44 14.71 17.20
C ASN A 23 -2.84 13.30 17.09
N LEU A 24 -3.62 12.34 16.59
CA LEU A 24 -3.19 10.96 16.38
C LEU A 24 -1.89 10.86 15.54
N PHE A 25 -1.76 11.64 14.47
CA PHE A 25 -0.60 11.57 13.59
C PHE A 25 0.68 12.01 14.30
N ARG A 26 0.65 13.17 14.94
CA ARG A 26 1.77 13.74 15.71
C ARG A 26 2.11 12.92 16.96
N ALA A 27 1.11 12.29 17.58
CA ALA A 27 1.32 11.38 18.70
C ALA A 27 1.99 10.06 18.28
N THR A 28 1.84 9.65 17.02
CA THR A 28 2.45 8.41 16.49
C THR A 28 3.87 8.65 16.00
N MET A 29 4.09 9.67 15.17
CA MET A 29 5.42 10.03 14.66
C MET A 29 5.45 11.47 14.12
N SER A 30 6.64 12.05 13.92
CA SER A 30 6.76 13.35 13.27
C SER A 30 6.44 13.25 11.77
N LEU A 31 6.07 14.40 11.17
CA LEU A 31 5.86 14.50 9.71
C LEU A 31 7.14 14.12 8.95
N GLU A 32 8.29 14.55 9.46
CA GLU A 32 9.60 14.22 8.88
C GLU A 32 9.85 12.71 8.85
N THR A 33 9.60 12.02 9.96
CA THR A 33 9.76 10.56 10.06
C THR A 33 8.80 9.85 9.11
N PHE A 34 7.54 10.28 9.04
CA PHE A 34 6.56 9.72 8.09
C PHE A 34 7.05 9.88 6.64
N CYS A 35 7.40 11.10 6.24
CA CYS A 35 7.91 11.40 4.90
C CYS A 35 9.17 10.60 4.55
N TYR A 36 10.08 10.43 5.52
CA TYR A 36 11.28 9.61 5.34
C TYR A 36 10.92 8.15 5.10
N ILE A 37 10.13 7.53 5.99
CA ILE A 37 9.70 6.12 5.88
C ILE A 37 8.97 5.89 4.56
N SER A 38 8.00 6.74 4.20
CA SER A 38 7.24 6.62 2.95
C SER A 38 8.13 6.65 1.70
N ARG A 39 9.25 7.38 1.73
CA ARG A 39 10.21 7.44 0.61
C ARG A 39 11.11 6.20 0.54
N VAL A 40 11.49 5.64 1.69
CA VAL A 40 12.50 4.57 1.76
C VAL A 40 11.93 3.16 1.92
N ILE A 41 10.65 3.01 2.25
CA ILE A 41 10.02 1.69 2.43
C ILE A 41 10.15 0.84 1.16
N ARG A 42 10.62 -0.40 1.31
CA ARG A 42 10.76 -1.38 0.22
C ARG A 42 10.29 -2.74 0.74
N PHE A 43 9.73 -3.55 -0.15
CA PHE A 43 9.21 -4.88 0.16
C PHE A 43 10.00 -6.00 -0.52
N ASP A 44 11.17 -5.67 -1.08
CA ASP A 44 12.04 -6.59 -1.80
C ASP A 44 13.51 -6.43 -1.42
N ASN A 45 14.31 -7.43 -1.77
CA ASN A 45 15.75 -7.37 -1.60
C ASN A 45 16.40 -6.67 -2.80
N LYS A 46 17.07 -5.53 -2.54
CA LYS A 46 17.78 -4.75 -3.57
C LYS A 46 18.83 -5.57 -4.31
N SER A 47 19.49 -6.54 -3.68
CA SER A 47 20.57 -7.32 -4.30
C SER A 47 20.08 -8.26 -5.41
N THR A 48 18.85 -8.78 -5.29
CA THR A 48 18.26 -9.72 -6.26
C THR A 48 17.23 -9.06 -7.19
N ARG A 49 16.85 -7.81 -6.91
CA ARG A 49 15.81 -7.06 -7.63
C ARG A 49 15.98 -7.06 -9.14
N GLN A 50 17.20 -6.82 -9.64
CA GLN A 50 17.43 -6.69 -11.08
C GLN A 50 17.11 -7.99 -11.83
N GLU A 51 17.55 -9.13 -11.30
CA GLU A 51 17.29 -10.43 -11.91
C GLU A 51 15.81 -10.82 -11.79
N ARG A 52 15.21 -10.62 -10.61
CA ARG A 52 13.78 -10.94 -10.41
C ARG A 52 12.88 -10.12 -11.34
N ARG A 53 13.18 -8.83 -11.55
CA ARG A 53 12.37 -7.95 -12.41
C ARG A 53 12.34 -8.38 -13.87
N LYS A 54 13.35 -9.12 -14.35
CA LYS A 54 13.36 -9.66 -15.73
C LYS A 54 12.26 -10.70 -15.95
N LEU A 55 11.92 -11.44 -14.89
CA LEU A 55 10.96 -12.54 -14.94
C LEU A 55 9.59 -12.14 -14.37
N ASP A 56 9.57 -11.33 -13.32
CA ASP A 56 8.36 -10.89 -12.63
C ASP A 56 8.31 -9.37 -12.53
N LYS A 57 7.38 -8.75 -13.26
CA LYS A 57 7.15 -7.30 -13.18
C LYS A 57 6.71 -6.88 -11.77
N LEU A 58 6.13 -7.78 -10.96
CA LEU A 58 5.64 -7.53 -9.59
C LEU A 58 6.70 -7.83 -8.53
N ALA A 59 7.95 -8.13 -8.92
CA ALA A 59 9.02 -8.55 -8.02
C ALA A 59 9.20 -7.67 -6.78
N ALA A 60 8.93 -6.35 -6.88
CA ALA A 60 9.10 -5.41 -5.78
C ALA A 60 8.14 -5.62 -4.60
N VAL A 61 7.02 -6.32 -4.80
CA VAL A 61 5.99 -6.59 -3.76
C VAL A 61 5.60 -8.07 -3.68
N ARG A 62 6.18 -8.91 -4.54
CA ARG A 62 5.83 -10.33 -4.72
C ARG A 62 5.78 -11.10 -3.40
N ASP A 63 6.80 -10.96 -2.58
CA ASP A 63 6.94 -11.74 -1.35
C ASP A 63 5.87 -11.37 -0.30
N VAL A 64 5.46 -10.11 -0.26
CA VAL A 64 4.35 -9.66 0.61
C VAL A 64 3.00 -10.12 0.07
N TRP A 65 2.83 -10.05 -1.25
CA TRP A 65 1.61 -10.49 -1.93
C TRP A 65 1.36 -11.99 -1.76
N GLU A 66 2.41 -12.81 -1.89
CA GLU A 66 2.33 -14.27 -1.69
C GLU A 66 1.94 -14.61 -0.25
N LYS A 67 2.58 -13.98 0.74
CA LYS A 67 2.21 -14.16 2.16
C LYS A 67 0.76 -13.76 2.42
N TRP A 68 0.30 -12.69 1.81
CA TRP A 68 -1.09 -12.23 1.94
C TRP A 68 -2.07 -13.27 1.38
N ILE A 69 -1.84 -13.76 0.16
CA ILE A 69 -2.67 -14.80 -0.46
C ILE A 69 -2.65 -16.10 0.34
N GLU A 70 -1.52 -16.46 0.94
CA GLU A 70 -1.42 -17.67 1.76
C GLU A 70 -2.25 -17.56 3.05
N ILE A 71 -2.36 -16.36 3.62
CA ILE A 71 -3.05 -16.11 4.89
C ILE A 71 -4.56 -16.01 4.69
N LEU A 72 -5.04 -15.33 3.65
CA LEU A 72 -6.46 -15.02 3.48
C LEU A 72 -7.41 -16.24 3.57
N PRO A 73 -7.15 -17.37 2.88
CA PRO A 73 -8.01 -18.55 2.97
C PRO A 73 -8.04 -19.19 4.37
N LYS A 74 -7.01 -18.95 5.19
CA LYS A 74 -6.95 -19.46 6.57
C LYS A 74 -7.80 -18.63 7.53
N LEU A 75 -8.15 -17.39 7.15
CA LEU A 75 -8.91 -16.46 7.97
C LEU A 75 -10.41 -16.45 7.65
N TYR A 76 -10.80 -17.01 6.50
CA TYR A 76 -12.18 -16.96 6.04
C TYR A 76 -12.56 -18.25 5.30
N ASN A 77 -13.66 -18.88 5.74
CA ASN A 77 -14.28 -19.99 5.03
C ASN A 77 -15.47 -19.45 4.23
N PRO A 78 -15.40 -19.41 2.89
CA PRO A 78 -16.50 -18.91 2.08
C PRO A 78 -17.69 -19.86 2.09
N ASP A 79 -18.87 -19.31 1.88
CA ASP A 79 -20.12 -20.06 1.65
C ASP A 79 -20.22 -20.50 0.17
N GLU A 80 -21.26 -21.23 -0.19
CA GLU A 80 -21.46 -21.82 -1.53
C GLU A 80 -21.51 -20.78 -2.66
N ASN A 81 -21.95 -19.56 -2.36
CA ASN A 81 -22.13 -18.49 -3.34
C ASN A 81 -20.96 -17.50 -3.30
N ILE A 82 -19.97 -17.71 -4.17
CA ILE A 82 -18.79 -16.84 -4.30
C ILE A 82 -18.86 -16.11 -5.64
N THR A 83 -18.55 -14.81 -5.62
CA THR A 83 -18.41 -13.99 -6.83
C THR A 83 -16.95 -13.66 -7.06
N VAL A 84 -16.49 -13.80 -8.32
CA VAL A 84 -15.17 -13.34 -8.76
C VAL A 84 -15.38 -12.10 -9.60
N GLU A 85 -14.79 -10.99 -9.17
CA GLU A 85 -14.87 -9.69 -9.86
C GLU A 85 -13.46 -9.14 -10.12
N GLU A 86 -13.36 -8.22 -11.07
CA GLU A 86 -12.13 -7.47 -11.32
C GLU A 86 -12.12 -6.16 -10.52
N GLN A 87 -11.02 -5.89 -9.80
CA GLN A 87 -10.82 -4.62 -9.11
C GLN A 87 -9.69 -3.82 -9.76
N LEU A 88 -10.03 -2.66 -10.33
CA LEU A 88 -9.05 -1.71 -10.85
C LEU A 88 -8.58 -0.76 -9.75
N VAL A 89 -7.28 -0.75 -9.49
CA VAL A 89 -6.65 0.22 -8.57
C VAL A 89 -6.07 1.37 -9.38
N GLY A 90 -6.64 2.56 -9.21
CA GLY A 90 -6.20 3.75 -9.92
C GLY A 90 -4.75 4.12 -9.59
N PHE A 91 -3.89 4.19 -10.60
CA PHE A 91 -2.51 4.62 -10.47
C PHE A 91 -2.11 5.53 -11.64
N ARG A 92 -1.59 6.72 -11.33
CA ARG A 92 -1.18 7.72 -12.33
C ARG A 92 0.33 7.81 -12.56
N GLY A 93 1.13 7.03 -11.82
CA GLY A 93 2.57 6.96 -12.00
C GLY A 93 2.99 6.02 -13.13
N ARG A 94 4.29 5.97 -13.43
CA ARG A 94 4.84 5.02 -14.41
C ARG A 94 4.73 3.60 -13.85
N CYS A 95 3.86 2.79 -14.44
CA CYS A 95 3.61 1.42 -14.03
C CYS A 95 3.61 0.48 -15.24
N PRO A 96 4.39 -0.62 -15.24
CA PRO A 96 4.42 -1.55 -16.35
C PRO A 96 3.14 -2.39 -16.50
N PHE A 97 2.19 -2.27 -15.54
CA PHE A 97 0.86 -2.89 -15.55
C PHE A 97 -0.24 -1.95 -16.00
N GLN A 98 0.08 -0.68 -16.27
CA GLN A 98 -0.93 0.28 -16.66
C GLN A 98 -1.52 -0.13 -18.02
N GLY A 99 -2.72 -0.72 -17.98
CA GLY A 99 -3.53 -0.92 -19.16
C GLY A 99 -3.97 0.41 -19.73
N ARG A 100 -4.06 0.51 -21.06
CA ARG A 100 -4.92 1.51 -21.69
C ARG A 100 -6.35 0.98 -21.55
N PHE A 101 -7.08 1.48 -20.57
CA PHE A 101 -8.53 1.38 -20.57
C PHE A 101 -9.07 2.68 -21.16
#